data_AF-R6BLT0-F1
#
_entry.id   AF-R6BLT0-F1
#
_cell.length_a   1.000
_cell.length_b   1.000
_cell.length_c   1.000
_cell.angle_alpha   90.00
_cell.angle_beta   90.00
_cell.angle_gamma   90.00
#
_symmetry.space_group_name_H-M   'P 1'
#
loop_
_entity.id
_entity.type
_entity.pdbx_description
1 polymer ?
#
loop_
_entity_poly.entity_id
_entity_poly.type
_entity_poly.pdbx_seq_one_letter_code
_entity_poly.pdbx_strand_id
1 'polypeptide(L)'
;MKKRIMAVVLSIAILFSDSASVFACDRKQTETYVSQMLFGDKAEKYKSNEKVQMLMKALYLCSEQYDNDNTKELDALKKKKVSGLPKSEEIEISQKELLECSHNTWEYKYNAKEKQQRSRKTILRNTVSKVFGVGFWNRYFKRNKEKYESFAAVLYYMHILADYLADDPDATEITSKSGFVSAYDGKASVEINGGIPQFTQKEKNRKDYFLTFSKLDSSGRAGTAFANISKDHMPEAGSRQHIGNIKPSGWNQKKYDGIVSSNPGYVYNRCHLIAHQLVGEDIKENLITGTRYLNEAMIPTENEVADYVQKTGNHVLYRVTPVYKGENLLASGIQIEAYSVEDKGKGILENRYFYNVQPGIEINYNSGENSCADTTFQKEKILKFVTVDSGEKDLVHEMNKQLDILFKDQKKSKKTNDYNRMMSAIDENIRKVRNVGNKGETAGKQYILRREYEYEYYKILRKYLPSLLEQEQFFSNVFRD
;
A
#
# COMPACT_ATOMS: atom_id res chain seq x y z
N MET A 1 41.81 32.76 -41.47
CA MET A 1 40.78 31.76 -41.80
C MET A 1 40.94 30.59 -40.83
N LYS A 2 40.24 30.56 -39.69
CA LYS A 2 38.86 30.08 -39.47
C LYS A 2 38.71 28.55 -39.62
N LYS A 3 38.28 27.94 -38.50
CA LYS A 3 37.57 26.66 -38.28
C LYS A 3 38.46 25.46 -37.88
N ARG A 4 38.12 24.64 -36.88
CA ARG A 4 36.99 24.61 -35.92
C ARG A 4 37.32 23.59 -34.82
N ILE A 5 37.10 23.99 -33.57
CA ILE A 5 36.83 23.10 -32.44
C ILE A 5 35.36 22.65 -32.55
N MET A 6 35.09 21.36 -32.36
CA MET A 6 33.78 20.81 -31.97
C MET A 6 34.04 19.40 -31.41
N ALA A 7 34.18 19.24 -30.09
CA ALA A 7 33.14 19.22 -29.07
C ALA A 7 32.41 17.87 -29.00
N VAL A 8 32.74 17.15 -27.93
CA VAL A 8 32.01 16.07 -27.28
C VAL A 8 30.54 16.46 -27.15
N VAL A 9 29.64 15.68 -27.77
CA VAL A 9 28.23 15.62 -27.40
C VAL A 9 27.76 14.17 -27.60
N LEU A 10 27.80 13.38 -26.54
CA LEU A 10 27.01 12.14 -26.46
C LEU A 10 26.59 11.87 -25.02
N SER A 11 25.96 12.85 -24.39
CA SER A 11 25.38 12.69 -23.05
C SER A 11 24.36 13.78 -22.72
N ILE A 12 23.44 14.11 -23.65
CA ILE A 12 22.18 14.80 -23.33
C ILE A 12 21.14 14.38 -24.40
N ALA A 13 20.41 13.30 -24.11
CA ALA A 13 19.13 13.00 -24.75
C ALA A 13 18.16 12.38 -23.72
N ILE A 14 18.19 12.91 -22.49
CA ILE A 14 17.09 12.81 -21.52
C ILE A 14 16.47 14.21 -21.45
N LEU A 15 15.87 14.68 -22.54
CA LEU A 15 15.04 15.87 -22.51
C LEU A 15 13.89 15.68 -23.48
N PHE A 16 12.68 15.84 -22.92
CA PHE A 16 11.37 15.85 -23.56
C PHE A 16 10.72 14.48 -23.82
N SER A 17 10.26 13.87 -22.74
CA SER A 17 8.95 13.19 -22.76
C SER A 17 8.15 13.73 -21.58
N ASP A 18 7.21 14.60 -21.92
CA ASP A 18 6.07 15.09 -21.14
C ASP A 18 6.30 15.45 -19.67
N SER A 19 5.98 16.70 -19.35
CA SER A 19 5.58 17.09 -18.00
C SER A 19 4.46 16.15 -17.56
N ALA A 20 4.85 15.04 -16.92
CA ALA A 20 3.92 14.11 -16.32
C ALA A 20 3.10 14.95 -15.36
N SER A 21 1.86 15.20 -15.78
CA SER A 21 0.86 15.84 -14.96
C SER A 21 0.76 14.92 -13.77
N VAL A 22 1.27 15.34 -12.62
CA VAL A 22 1.17 14.58 -11.39
C VAL A 22 -0.32 14.58 -11.10
N PHE A 23 -1.00 13.51 -11.50
CA PHE A 23 -2.40 13.34 -11.20
C PHE A 23 -2.51 13.40 -9.68
N ALA A 24 -3.30 14.34 -9.20
CA ALA A 24 -3.59 14.44 -7.79
C ALA A 24 -4.32 13.17 -7.35
N CYS A 25 -4.12 12.81 -6.07
CA CYS A 25 -4.57 11.58 -5.43
C CYS A 25 -5.99 11.13 -5.81
N ASP A 26 -6.18 9.81 -5.90
CA ASP A 26 -7.49 9.18 -5.94
C ASP A 26 -8.28 9.52 -4.66
N ARG A 27 -9.29 10.37 -4.81
CA ARG A 27 -10.23 10.74 -3.76
C ARG A 27 -10.77 9.51 -3.00
N LYS A 28 -11.09 8.43 -3.71
CA LYS A 28 -11.64 7.20 -3.11
C LYS A 28 -10.65 6.59 -2.12
N GLN A 29 -9.37 6.62 -2.45
CA GLN A 29 -8.31 6.12 -1.59
C GLN A 29 -8.18 6.93 -0.30
N THR A 30 -8.15 8.26 -0.40
CA THR A 30 -8.10 9.14 0.78
C THR A 30 -9.32 8.91 1.66
N GLU A 31 -10.52 8.87 1.07
CA GLU A 31 -11.76 8.59 1.82
C GLU A 31 -11.71 7.23 2.54
N THR A 32 -11.12 6.22 1.92
CA THR A 32 -10.97 4.87 2.50
C THR A 32 -10.00 4.86 3.68
N TYR A 33 -8.74 5.25 3.47
CA TYR A 33 -7.71 5.13 4.50
C TYR A 33 -7.92 6.10 5.67
N VAL A 34 -8.37 7.33 5.40
CA VAL A 34 -8.66 8.31 6.47
C VAL A 34 -9.83 7.82 7.31
N SER A 35 -10.91 7.31 6.69
CA SER A 35 -12.04 6.77 7.44
C SER A 35 -11.66 5.55 8.28
N GLN A 36 -10.83 4.65 7.74
CA GLN A 36 -10.29 3.51 8.50
C GLN A 36 -9.43 3.93 9.68
N MET A 37 -8.62 5.00 9.57
CA MET A 37 -7.87 5.52 10.71
C MET A 37 -8.77 6.18 11.77
N LEU A 38 -9.86 6.83 11.36
CA LEU A 38 -10.79 7.48 12.29
C LEU A 38 -11.71 6.48 13.03
N PHE A 39 -12.16 5.44 12.34
CA PHE A 39 -13.25 4.57 12.80
C PHE A 39 -12.89 3.08 12.88
N GLY A 40 -11.69 2.69 12.46
CA GLY A 40 -11.24 1.30 12.48
C GLY A 40 -12.13 0.43 11.60
N ASP A 41 -12.53 -0.74 12.12
CA ASP A 41 -13.39 -1.69 11.41
C ASP A 41 -14.83 -1.18 11.22
N LYS A 42 -15.22 -0.10 11.93
CA LYS A 42 -16.53 0.55 11.77
C LYS A 42 -16.58 1.51 10.58
N ALA A 43 -15.47 1.74 9.85
CA ALA A 43 -15.40 2.77 8.81
C ALA A 43 -16.51 2.70 7.76
N GLU A 44 -16.89 1.50 7.29
CA GLU A 44 -17.94 1.35 6.28
C GLU A 44 -19.31 1.83 6.78
N LYS A 45 -19.60 1.68 8.09
CA LYS A 45 -20.82 2.20 8.72
C LYS A 45 -20.93 3.73 8.62
N TYR A 46 -19.78 4.42 8.65
CA TYR A 46 -19.70 5.88 8.63
C TYR A 46 -19.61 6.48 7.23
N LYS A 47 -19.49 5.65 6.18
CA LYS A 47 -19.33 6.10 4.79
C LYS A 47 -20.45 7.03 4.34
N SER A 48 -21.69 6.75 4.71
CA SER A 48 -22.85 7.59 4.38
C SER A 48 -23.18 8.65 5.45
N ASN A 49 -22.37 8.77 6.51
CA ASN A 49 -22.60 9.76 7.57
C ASN A 49 -22.34 11.18 7.04
N GLU A 50 -23.34 12.05 7.15
CA GLU A 50 -23.28 13.43 6.63
C GLU A 50 -22.09 14.24 7.16
N LYS A 51 -21.76 14.09 8.45
CA LYS A 51 -20.65 14.83 9.07
C LYS A 51 -19.30 14.28 8.62
N VAL A 52 -19.17 12.97 8.42
CA VAL A 52 -17.96 12.37 7.85
C VAL A 52 -17.78 12.82 6.41
N GLN A 53 -18.86 12.84 5.61
CA GLN A 53 -18.84 13.38 4.25
C GLN A 53 -18.42 14.86 4.22
N MET A 54 -18.87 15.67 5.17
CA MET A 54 -18.38 17.05 5.31
C MET A 54 -16.86 17.11 5.57
N LEU A 55 -16.34 16.27 6.47
CA LEU A 55 -14.89 16.21 6.75
C LEU A 55 -14.09 15.78 5.51
N MET A 56 -14.53 14.74 4.80
CA MET A 56 -13.86 14.25 3.58
C MET A 56 -13.84 15.29 2.46
N LYS A 57 -14.96 15.99 2.23
CA LYS A 57 -15.04 17.08 1.25
C LYS A 57 -14.13 18.26 1.59
N ALA A 58 -14.07 18.62 2.88
CA ALA A 58 -13.19 19.68 3.34
C ALA A 58 -11.71 19.27 3.27
N LEU A 59 -11.40 18.00 3.51
CA LEU A 59 -10.07 17.43 3.35
C LEU A 59 -9.65 17.43 1.88
N TYR A 60 -10.49 16.94 0.98
CA TYR A 60 -10.29 17.01 -0.48
C TYR A 60 -9.94 18.43 -0.95
N LEU A 61 -10.73 19.43 -0.54
CA LEU A 61 -10.49 20.84 -0.84
C LEU A 61 -9.21 21.39 -0.18
N CYS A 62 -8.84 20.88 0.99
CA CYS A 62 -7.60 21.26 1.66
C CYS A 62 -6.36 20.70 0.97
N SER A 63 -6.47 19.47 0.48
CA SER A 63 -5.36 18.62 0.00
C SER A 63 -5.03 18.78 -1.48
N GLU A 64 -5.72 19.67 -2.20
CA GLU A 64 -5.45 19.95 -3.61
C GLU A 64 -5.69 18.76 -4.53
N GLN A 65 -6.62 17.89 -4.16
CA GLN A 65 -7.05 16.81 -5.03
C GLN A 65 -7.71 17.39 -6.28
N TYR A 66 -7.12 17.09 -7.42
CA TYR A 66 -7.51 17.52 -8.74
C TYR A 66 -8.68 16.67 -9.24
N ASP A 67 -9.84 17.29 -9.26
CA ASP A 67 -10.97 16.95 -10.12
C ASP A 67 -11.68 18.27 -10.47
N ASN A 68 -12.49 18.29 -11.53
CA ASN A 68 -13.26 19.48 -11.93
C ASN A 68 -14.41 19.84 -10.95
N ASP A 69 -14.34 19.37 -9.70
CA ASP A 69 -15.44 19.36 -8.73
C ASP A 69 -15.24 20.27 -7.51
N ASN A 70 -14.10 20.97 -7.41
CA ASN A 70 -13.78 21.87 -6.29
C ASN A 70 -14.92 22.86 -5.97
N THR A 71 -15.53 23.46 -6.98
CA THR A 71 -16.66 24.40 -6.80
C THR A 71 -17.90 23.72 -6.25
N LYS A 72 -18.24 22.51 -6.75
CA LYS A 72 -19.40 21.78 -6.25
C LYS A 72 -19.22 21.36 -4.80
N GLU A 73 -18.01 20.95 -4.43
CA GLU A 73 -17.69 20.55 -3.07
C GLU A 73 -17.72 21.73 -2.10
N LEU A 74 -17.17 22.87 -2.49
CA LEU A 74 -17.26 24.09 -1.70
C LEU A 74 -18.71 24.52 -1.49
N ASP A 75 -19.54 24.45 -2.54
CA ASP A 75 -20.96 24.79 -2.45
C ASP A 75 -21.76 23.80 -1.61
N ALA A 76 -21.41 22.51 -1.62
CA ALA A 76 -21.97 21.52 -0.72
C ALA A 76 -21.72 21.89 0.75
N LEU A 77 -20.49 22.31 1.10
CA LEU A 77 -20.16 22.76 2.46
C LEU A 77 -20.89 24.06 2.83
N LYS A 78 -21.04 25.02 1.90
CA LYS A 78 -21.85 26.24 2.11
C LYS A 78 -23.31 25.89 2.40
N LYS A 79 -23.91 24.94 1.65
CA LYS A 79 -25.29 24.45 1.89
C LYS A 79 -25.45 23.84 3.29
N LYS A 80 -24.40 23.21 3.83
CA LYS A 80 -24.35 22.71 5.22
C LYS A 80 -24.08 23.81 6.26
N LYS A 81 -24.10 25.09 5.85
CA LYS A 81 -23.91 26.27 6.70
C LYS A 81 -22.58 26.23 7.47
N VAL A 82 -21.49 25.83 6.82
CA VAL A 82 -20.13 26.03 7.34
C VAL A 82 -19.80 27.51 7.21
N SER A 83 -19.49 28.18 8.34
CA SER A 83 -19.23 29.62 8.35
C SER A 83 -17.81 29.96 7.92
N GLY A 84 -17.60 31.11 7.27
CA GLY A 84 -16.26 31.63 6.97
C GLY A 84 -15.54 30.88 5.85
N LEU A 85 -16.28 30.25 4.95
CA LEU A 85 -15.72 29.64 3.74
C LEU A 85 -15.29 30.74 2.74
N PRO A 86 -14.16 30.57 2.05
CA PRO A 86 -13.69 31.49 1.02
C PRO A 86 -14.57 31.45 -0.24
N LYS A 87 -14.30 32.35 -1.19
CA LYS A 87 -14.86 32.25 -2.56
C LYS A 87 -14.09 31.21 -3.38
N SER A 88 -14.71 30.70 -4.45
CA SER A 88 -14.13 29.71 -5.39
C SER A 88 -12.78 30.18 -5.93
N GLU A 89 -12.71 31.44 -6.36
CA GLU A 89 -11.50 32.04 -6.95
C GLU A 89 -10.32 32.09 -5.97
N GLU A 90 -10.59 32.01 -4.66
CA GLU A 90 -9.56 32.02 -3.61
C GLU A 90 -9.03 30.62 -3.30
N ILE A 91 -9.53 29.57 -3.93
CA ILE A 91 -9.04 28.19 -3.79
C ILE A 91 -8.69 27.53 -5.12
N GLU A 92 -9.14 28.08 -6.24
CA GLU A 92 -8.79 27.59 -7.58
C GLU A 92 -7.27 27.65 -7.83
N ILE A 93 -6.75 26.55 -8.34
CA ILE A 93 -5.37 26.39 -8.79
C ILE A 93 -5.46 25.83 -10.21
N SER A 94 -4.68 26.37 -11.15
CA SER A 94 -4.78 25.98 -12.57
C SER A 94 -4.25 24.57 -12.81
N GLN A 95 -4.75 23.88 -13.86
CA GLN A 95 -4.38 22.49 -14.22
C GLN A 95 -2.87 22.22 -14.41
N LYS A 96 -2.05 23.27 -14.60
CA LYS A 96 -0.59 23.18 -14.81
C LYS A 96 0.21 23.48 -13.55
N GLU A 97 -0.46 23.82 -12.45
CA GLU A 97 0.15 24.19 -11.18
C GLU A 97 -0.29 23.16 -10.14
N LEU A 98 0.62 22.32 -9.65
CA LEU A 98 0.49 21.88 -8.26
C LEU A 98 1.08 23.00 -7.40
N LEU A 99 0.43 23.35 -6.29
CA LEU A 99 1.26 23.94 -5.24
C LEU A 99 2.23 22.84 -4.82
N GLU A 100 3.52 23.15 -4.71
CA GLU A 100 4.50 22.25 -4.10
C GLU A 100 4.16 21.92 -2.62
N CYS A 101 2.98 22.32 -2.11
CA CYS A 101 2.59 22.32 -0.71
C CYS A 101 1.50 21.31 -0.30
N SER A 102 1.05 20.40 -1.18
CA SER A 102 0.06 19.36 -0.80
C SER A 102 0.60 18.39 0.26
N HIS A 103 1.89 18.07 0.21
CA HIS A 103 2.58 17.18 1.17
C HIS A 103 3.63 17.97 1.94
N ASN A 104 3.25 18.95 2.76
CA ASN A 104 4.20 19.70 3.59
C ASN A 104 3.71 19.75 5.05
N THR A 105 4.44 20.43 5.93
CA THR A 105 3.97 20.62 7.31
C THR A 105 2.70 21.50 7.34
N TRP A 106 1.82 21.28 8.30
CA TRP A 106 0.60 22.07 8.50
C TRP A 106 0.87 23.57 8.70
N GLU A 107 2.06 23.91 9.23
CA GLU A 107 2.49 25.29 9.44
C GLU A 107 3.28 25.88 8.27
N TYR A 108 3.56 25.08 7.23
CA TYR A 108 4.29 25.54 6.05
C TYR A 108 3.52 26.66 5.34
N LYS A 109 4.27 27.69 4.95
CA LYS A 109 3.76 28.85 4.18
C LYS A 109 4.36 28.84 2.79
N TYR A 110 3.50 28.78 1.79
CA TYR A 110 3.91 28.84 0.40
C TYR A 110 3.79 30.26 -0.15
N ASN A 111 4.92 30.96 -0.28
CA ASN A 111 4.93 32.39 -0.61
C ASN A 111 4.27 32.73 -1.95
N ALA A 112 4.34 31.86 -2.96
CA ALA A 112 3.83 32.18 -4.29
C ALA A 112 2.29 32.18 -4.40
N LYS A 113 1.60 31.41 -3.53
CA LYS A 113 0.12 31.29 -3.51
C LYS A 113 -0.41 31.23 -2.07
N GLU A 114 0.13 32.08 -1.20
CA GLU A 114 -0.16 32.07 0.24
C GLU A 114 -1.67 32.22 0.52
N LYS A 115 -2.36 33.06 -0.26
CA LYS A 115 -3.81 33.26 -0.12
C LYS A 115 -4.57 31.96 -0.36
N GLN A 116 -4.28 31.24 -1.46
CA GLN A 116 -4.94 29.99 -1.80
C GLN A 116 -4.69 28.92 -0.75
N GLN A 117 -3.43 28.75 -0.35
CA GLN A 117 -3.05 27.81 0.71
C GLN A 117 -3.81 28.11 2.02
N ARG A 118 -3.86 29.38 2.43
CA ARG A 118 -4.58 29.80 3.64
C ARG A 118 -6.08 29.55 3.54
N SER A 119 -6.68 29.87 2.40
CA SER A 119 -8.11 29.64 2.12
C SER A 119 -8.47 28.16 2.18
N ARG A 120 -7.63 27.28 1.61
CA ARG A 120 -7.81 25.82 1.66
C ARG A 120 -7.72 25.26 3.08
N LYS A 121 -6.70 25.64 3.86
CA LYS A 121 -6.62 25.29 5.30
C LYS A 121 -7.81 25.81 6.10
N THR A 122 -8.33 26.99 5.74
CA THR A 122 -9.51 27.60 6.38
C THR A 122 -10.77 26.75 6.17
N ILE A 123 -10.94 26.13 4.99
CA ILE A 123 -12.07 25.23 4.71
C ILE A 123 -12.07 24.05 5.68
N LEU A 124 -10.93 23.37 5.85
CA LEU A 124 -10.82 22.22 6.76
C LEU A 124 -11.07 22.63 8.22
N ARG A 125 -10.39 23.69 8.70
CA ARG A 125 -10.56 24.20 10.08
C ARG A 125 -12.00 24.56 10.41
N ASN A 126 -12.66 25.31 9.51
CA ASN A 126 -14.02 25.77 9.74
C ASN A 126 -15.03 24.62 9.64
N THR A 127 -14.76 23.62 8.80
CA THR A 127 -15.62 22.43 8.70
C THR A 127 -15.47 21.53 9.92
N VAL A 128 -14.26 21.30 10.41
CA VAL A 128 -14.02 20.60 11.70
C VAL A 128 -14.77 21.31 12.82
N SER A 129 -14.62 22.64 12.93
CA SER A 129 -15.33 23.45 13.93
C SER A 129 -16.86 23.30 13.82
N LYS A 130 -17.40 23.28 12.59
CA LYS A 130 -18.83 23.07 12.33
C LYS A 130 -19.31 21.68 12.76
N VAL A 131 -18.59 20.64 12.38
CA VAL A 131 -18.93 19.23 12.65
C VAL A 131 -19.00 18.97 14.15
N PHE A 132 -18.05 19.52 14.92
CA PHE A 132 -17.99 19.34 16.37
C PHE A 132 -18.72 20.42 17.17
N GLY A 133 -19.62 21.18 16.54
CA GLY A 133 -20.53 22.07 17.25
C GLY A 133 -19.86 23.24 17.95
N VAL A 134 -18.70 23.70 17.47
CA VAL A 134 -18.06 24.93 17.98
C VAL A 134 -18.90 26.12 17.55
N GLY A 135 -19.88 26.48 18.38
CA GLY A 135 -20.69 27.69 18.19
C GLY A 135 -19.83 28.95 18.14
N PHE A 136 -20.37 30.02 17.56
CA PHE A 136 -19.72 31.35 17.50
C PHE A 136 -19.16 31.81 18.88
N TRP A 137 -19.82 31.42 19.97
CA TRP A 137 -19.43 31.74 21.36
C TRP A 137 -18.30 30.84 21.92
N ASN A 138 -18.15 29.59 21.49
CA ASN A 138 -16.98 28.77 21.83
C ASN A 138 -15.71 29.22 21.08
N ARG A 139 -15.86 30.05 20.04
CA ARG A 139 -14.75 30.77 19.42
C ARG A 139 -14.16 31.85 20.35
N TYR A 140 -14.95 32.31 21.32
CA TYR A 140 -14.61 33.33 22.30
C TYR A 140 -14.03 32.73 23.60
N PHE A 141 -14.56 31.58 24.05
CA PHE A 141 -13.97 30.80 25.14
C PHE A 141 -12.88 29.87 24.60
N LYS A 142 -11.61 30.22 24.77
CA LYS A 142 -10.38 29.50 24.32
C LYS A 142 -10.28 28.00 24.66
N ARG A 143 -11.27 27.41 25.34
CA ARG A 143 -11.27 26.02 25.77
C ARG A 143 -11.45 25.10 24.54
N ASN A 144 -10.49 24.23 24.29
CA ASN A 144 -10.43 23.25 23.19
C ASN A 144 -10.11 23.78 21.77
N LYS A 145 -9.83 25.09 21.57
CA LYS A 145 -9.42 25.61 20.24
C LYS A 145 -8.21 24.88 19.68
N GLU A 146 -7.20 24.67 20.51
CA GLU A 146 -5.97 23.94 20.17
C GLU A 146 -6.27 22.50 19.72
N LYS A 147 -7.30 21.87 20.30
CA LYS A 147 -7.71 20.49 20.00
C LYS A 147 -8.35 20.36 18.62
N TYR A 148 -9.23 21.30 18.25
CA TYR A 148 -9.86 21.30 16.91
C TYR A 148 -8.87 21.64 15.81
N GLU A 149 -7.96 22.59 16.05
CA GLU A 149 -6.86 22.88 15.14
C GLU A 149 -5.96 21.66 14.95
N SER A 150 -5.65 20.97 16.04
CA SER A 150 -4.86 19.74 16.01
C SER A 150 -5.57 18.61 15.28
N PHE A 151 -6.88 18.42 15.50
CA PHE A 151 -7.66 17.43 14.75
C PHE A 151 -7.68 17.74 13.24
N ALA A 152 -7.79 19.00 12.85
CA ALA A 152 -7.70 19.40 11.44
C ALA A 152 -6.32 19.06 10.84
N ALA A 153 -5.24 19.32 11.59
CA ALA A 153 -3.88 18.95 11.18
C ALA A 153 -3.70 17.43 11.10
N VAL A 154 -4.27 16.65 12.04
CA VAL A 154 -4.27 15.18 11.99
C VAL A 154 -4.96 14.68 10.72
N LEU A 155 -6.14 15.20 10.36
CA LEU A 155 -6.82 14.82 9.11
C LEU A 155 -5.96 15.12 7.88
N TYR A 156 -5.30 16.27 7.86
CA TYR A 156 -4.39 16.64 6.78
C TYR A 156 -3.20 15.67 6.67
N TYR A 157 -2.54 15.33 7.78
CA TYR A 157 -1.44 14.36 7.77
C TYR A 157 -1.91 12.92 7.48
N MET A 158 -3.15 12.56 7.83
CA MET A 158 -3.74 11.28 7.44
C MET A 158 -3.94 11.17 5.94
N HIS A 159 -4.31 12.27 5.28
CA HIS A 159 -4.35 12.32 3.82
C HIS A 159 -2.96 12.13 3.22
N ILE A 160 -1.94 12.83 3.71
CA ILE A 160 -0.56 12.66 3.22
C ILE A 160 -0.12 11.19 3.41
N LEU A 161 -0.44 10.57 4.55
CA LEU A 161 -0.17 9.15 4.75
C LEU A 161 -0.96 8.29 3.76
N ALA A 162 -2.24 8.57 3.52
CA ALA A 162 -3.04 7.82 2.56
C ALA A 162 -2.41 7.84 1.16
N ASP A 163 -1.83 8.96 0.74
CA ASP A 163 -1.10 9.08 -0.53
C ASP A 163 0.17 8.20 -0.54
N TYR A 164 0.89 8.13 0.59
CA TYR A 164 1.95 7.15 0.79
C TYR A 164 1.46 5.70 0.83
N LEU A 165 0.17 5.38 0.89
CA LEU A 165 -0.27 3.98 0.86
C LEU A 165 -0.77 3.56 -0.53
N ALA A 166 -0.73 4.43 -1.54
CA ALA A 166 -1.22 4.08 -2.86
C ALA A 166 -0.40 2.94 -3.46
N ASP A 167 -1.08 1.86 -3.88
CA ASP A 167 -0.98 1.24 -5.21
C ASP A 167 -1.86 -0.03 -5.27
N ASP A 168 -2.86 -0.01 -6.17
CA ASP A 168 -3.76 -1.11 -6.59
C ASP A 168 -4.55 -1.93 -5.53
N PRO A 169 -5.36 -1.31 -4.66
CA PRO A 169 -6.16 -2.06 -3.67
C PRO A 169 -7.32 -2.88 -4.29
N ASP A 170 -8.05 -2.35 -5.28
CA ASP A 170 -9.30 -2.99 -5.72
C ASP A 170 -9.09 -4.20 -6.65
N ALA A 171 -8.00 -4.22 -7.42
CA ALA A 171 -7.69 -5.32 -8.33
C ALA A 171 -7.08 -6.54 -7.60
N THR A 172 -6.58 -6.32 -6.38
CA THR A 172 -5.89 -7.32 -5.55
C THR A 172 -6.83 -8.00 -4.55
N GLU A 173 -7.97 -7.39 -4.25
CA GLU A 173 -9.06 -8.02 -3.51
C GLU A 173 -9.70 -9.13 -4.34
N ILE A 174 -9.74 -10.35 -3.78
CA ILE A 174 -10.28 -11.52 -4.46
C ILE A 174 -11.25 -12.30 -3.57
N THR A 175 -12.31 -12.81 -4.19
CA THR A 175 -13.15 -13.85 -3.60
C THR A 175 -12.83 -15.16 -4.29
N SER A 176 -12.23 -16.10 -3.54
CA SER A 176 -11.88 -17.43 -4.03
C SER A 176 -12.75 -18.50 -3.37
N LYS A 177 -12.59 -19.76 -3.79
CA LYS A 177 -13.20 -20.91 -3.11
C LYS A 177 -12.77 -21.01 -1.63
N SER A 178 -11.57 -20.52 -1.31
CA SER A 178 -11.00 -20.53 0.04
C SER A 178 -11.48 -19.36 0.90
N GLY A 179 -12.30 -18.46 0.34
CA GLY A 179 -12.86 -17.29 1.02
C GLY A 179 -12.43 -15.97 0.39
N PHE A 180 -12.80 -14.90 1.08
CA PHE A 180 -12.45 -13.53 0.73
C PHE A 180 -11.03 -13.20 1.21
N VAL A 181 -10.22 -12.65 0.31
CA VAL A 181 -8.90 -12.10 0.60
C VAL A 181 -8.96 -10.60 0.36
N SER A 182 -8.67 -9.84 1.42
CA SER A 182 -8.67 -8.37 1.36
C SER A 182 -7.63 -7.85 0.36
N ALA A 183 -7.80 -6.60 -0.05
CA ALA A 183 -6.80 -5.86 -0.81
C ALA A 183 -5.40 -5.91 -0.17
N TYR A 184 -4.36 -5.77 -0.99
CA TYR A 184 -2.98 -5.65 -0.54
C TYR A 184 -2.83 -4.52 0.51
N ASP A 185 -2.16 -4.83 1.62
CA ASP A 185 -2.03 -3.95 2.79
C ASP A 185 -0.58 -3.68 3.19
N GLY A 186 0.34 -3.77 2.22
CA GLY A 186 1.78 -3.69 2.46
C GLY A 186 2.44 -5.04 2.73
N LYS A 187 1.69 -6.13 2.98
CA LYS A 187 2.26 -7.48 3.14
C LYS A 187 2.18 -8.27 1.85
N ALA A 188 3.29 -8.87 1.44
CA ALA A 188 3.39 -9.64 0.21
C ALA A 188 2.43 -10.85 0.15
N SER A 189 1.97 -11.31 1.31
CA SER A 189 1.11 -12.49 1.42
C SER A 189 0.29 -12.49 2.71
N VAL A 190 -0.79 -13.27 2.71
CA VAL A 190 -1.72 -13.42 3.84
C VAL A 190 -2.15 -14.88 3.99
N GLU A 191 -2.16 -15.35 5.23
CA GLU A 191 -2.68 -16.68 5.56
C GLU A 191 -4.20 -16.72 5.34
N ILE A 192 -4.68 -17.79 4.72
CA ILE A 192 -6.10 -18.00 4.45
C ILE A 192 -6.56 -19.33 5.07
N ASN A 193 -7.82 -19.41 5.48
CA ASN A 193 -8.39 -20.59 6.13
C ASN A 193 -7.55 -21.08 7.35
N GLY A 194 -6.95 -20.15 8.10
CA GLY A 194 -6.10 -20.46 9.28
C GLY A 194 -4.88 -21.32 8.97
N GLY A 195 -4.34 -21.21 7.74
CA GLY A 195 -3.19 -21.99 7.27
C GLY A 195 -3.55 -23.43 6.88
N ILE A 196 -4.83 -23.81 6.94
CA ILE A 196 -5.25 -25.19 6.69
C ILE A 196 -5.54 -25.39 5.19
N PRO A 197 -4.81 -26.29 4.49
CA PRO A 197 -5.05 -26.59 3.08
C PRO A 197 -6.29 -27.47 2.88
N GLN A 198 -6.93 -27.32 1.74
CA GLN A 198 -8.17 -27.99 1.36
C GLN A 198 -7.91 -29.25 0.51
N PHE A 199 -6.95 -30.08 0.94
CA PHE A 199 -6.72 -31.41 0.35
C PHE A 199 -7.75 -32.41 0.86
N THR A 200 -8.28 -33.23 -0.04
CA THR A 200 -9.15 -34.37 0.26
C THR A 200 -8.40 -35.45 1.02
N GLN A 201 -9.12 -36.30 1.75
CA GLN A 201 -8.49 -37.43 2.45
C GLN A 201 -7.79 -38.40 1.49
N LYS A 202 -8.31 -38.55 0.27
CA LYS A 202 -7.70 -39.39 -0.77
C LYS A 202 -6.33 -38.82 -1.17
N GLU A 203 -6.24 -37.51 -1.40
CA GLU A 203 -4.96 -36.85 -1.70
C GLU A 203 -3.99 -36.99 -0.53
N LYS A 204 -4.44 -36.71 0.71
CA LYS A 204 -3.62 -36.84 1.93
C LYS A 204 -3.08 -38.25 2.19
N ASN A 205 -3.66 -39.28 1.57
CA ASN A 205 -3.21 -40.66 1.69
C ASN A 205 -2.24 -41.08 0.57
N ARG A 206 -1.96 -40.22 -0.43
CA ARG A 206 -1.06 -40.52 -1.54
C ARG A 206 0.40 -40.36 -1.14
N LYS A 207 1.20 -41.40 -1.41
CA LYS A 207 2.65 -41.42 -1.18
C LYS A 207 3.46 -41.64 -2.47
N ASP A 208 2.78 -41.73 -3.59
CA ASP A 208 3.39 -41.80 -4.90
C ASP A 208 3.63 -40.39 -5.44
N TYR A 209 4.73 -40.21 -6.17
CA TYR A 209 5.00 -38.97 -6.88
C TYR A 209 3.91 -38.72 -7.93
N PHE A 210 3.50 -37.46 -8.03
CA PHE A 210 2.82 -36.97 -9.22
C PHE A 210 3.13 -35.51 -9.44
N LEU A 211 2.98 -35.10 -10.68
CA LEU A 211 3.03 -33.72 -11.10
C LEU A 211 2.01 -33.50 -12.19
N THR A 212 1.16 -32.52 -11.99
CA THR A 212 0.10 -32.16 -12.93
C THR A 212 0.02 -30.66 -13.08
N PHE A 213 -0.01 -30.21 -14.32
CA PHE A 213 -0.28 -28.83 -14.68
C PHE A 213 -1.60 -28.78 -15.44
N SER A 214 -2.42 -27.80 -15.12
CA SER A 214 -3.59 -27.49 -15.96
C SER A 214 -3.12 -27.04 -17.34
N LYS A 215 -3.89 -27.38 -18.38
CA LYS A 215 -3.70 -26.77 -19.69
C LYS A 215 -3.88 -25.26 -19.57
N LEU A 216 -3.18 -24.51 -20.41
CA LEU A 216 -3.49 -23.10 -20.60
C LEU A 216 -4.96 -22.95 -21.02
N ASP A 217 -5.63 -21.92 -20.52
CA ASP A 217 -6.99 -21.60 -20.96
C ASP A 217 -7.00 -20.91 -22.34
N SER A 218 -8.19 -20.53 -22.82
CA SER A 218 -8.35 -19.86 -24.13
C SER A 218 -7.63 -18.52 -24.25
N SER A 219 -7.30 -17.89 -23.13
CA SER A 219 -6.55 -16.62 -23.05
C SER A 219 -5.05 -16.85 -22.81
N GLY A 220 -4.60 -18.11 -22.85
CA GLY A 220 -3.20 -18.49 -22.65
C GLY A 220 -2.75 -18.41 -21.19
N ARG A 221 -3.68 -18.37 -20.23
CA ARG A 221 -3.39 -18.26 -18.79
C ARG A 221 -3.08 -19.63 -18.21
N ALA A 222 -2.06 -19.70 -17.35
CA ALA A 222 -1.74 -20.93 -16.62
C ALA A 222 -2.80 -21.21 -15.55
N GLY A 223 -3.20 -22.48 -15.43
CA GLY A 223 -4.13 -22.91 -14.40
C GLY A 223 -3.43 -23.46 -13.17
N THR A 224 -4.12 -24.30 -12.40
CA THR A 224 -3.55 -24.91 -11.19
C THR A 224 -2.42 -25.88 -11.53
N ALA A 225 -1.33 -25.79 -10.77
CA ALA A 225 -0.25 -26.78 -10.70
C ALA A 225 -0.38 -27.57 -9.40
N PHE A 226 -0.26 -28.90 -9.46
CA PHE A 226 -0.44 -29.77 -8.30
C PHE A 226 0.55 -30.94 -8.34
N ALA A 227 1.27 -31.12 -7.24
CA ALA A 227 2.29 -32.15 -7.09
C ALA A 227 2.22 -32.86 -5.74
N ASN A 228 2.75 -34.08 -5.70
CA ASN A 228 3.25 -34.69 -4.47
C ASN A 228 4.77 -34.69 -4.55
N ILE A 229 5.38 -33.64 -4.00
CA ILE A 229 6.81 -33.41 -4.09
C ILE A 229 7.52 -34.50 -3.31
N SER A 230 8.58 -35.06 -3.89
CA SER A 230 9.41 -36.11 -3.30
C SER A 230 10.87 -35.85 -3.58
N LYS A 231 11.74 -36.37 -2.72
CA LYS A 231 13.18 -36.16 -2.82
C LYS A 231 13.77 -36.69 -4.14
N ASP A 232 13.28 -37.83 -4.62
CA ASP A 232 13.82 -38.53 -5.80
C ASP A 232 13.48 -37.82 -7.13
N HIS A 233 12.55 -36.86 -7.12
CA HIS A 233 12.11 -36.12 -8.30
C HIS A 233 12.49 -34.63 -8.28
N MET A 234 13.26 -34.21 -7.26
CA MET A 234 13.86 -32.87 -7.27
C MET A 234 15.02 -32.82 -8.28
N PRO A 235 15.17 -31.75 -9.06
CA PRO A 235 16.25 -31.65 -10.04
C PRO A 235 17.61 -31.46 -9.37
N GLU A 236 18.68 -31.71 -10.13
CA GLU A 236 20.04 -31.41 -9.69
C GLU A 236 20.23 -29.91 -9.47
N ALA A 237 21.00 -29.56 -8.43
CA ALA A 237 21.27 -28.17 -8.11
C ALA A 237 21.96 -27.47 -9.30
N GLY A 238 21.33 -26.41 -9.81
CA GLY A 238 21.85 -25.60 -10.92
C GLY A 238 21.44 -26.07 -12.32
N SER A 239 20.77 -27.21 -12.48
CA SER A 239 20.14 -27.55 -13.77
C SER A 239 18.99 -26.59 -14.01
N ARG A 240 18.94 -25.86 -15.13
CA ARG A 240 17.77 -25.07 -15.56
C ARG A 240 17.72 -24.95 -17.07
N GLN A 241 16.51 -25.01 -17.63
CA GLN A 241 16.30 -24.73 -19.05
C GLN A 241 16.25 -23.22 -19.30
N HIS A 242 16.61 -22.81 -20.52
CA HIS A 242 16.51 -21.41 -20.91
C HIS A 242 15.05 -21.03 -21.23
N ILE A 243 14.38 -20.34 -20.30
CA ILE A 243 12.97 -19.94 -20.43
C ILE A 243 12.75 -18.55 -21.07
N GLY A 244 13.81 -17.87 -21.51
CA GLY A 244 13.71 -16.48 -22.03
C GLY A 244 12.72 -16.28 -23.19
N ASN A 245 12.42 -17.34 -23.95
CA ASN A 245 11.48 -17.29 -25.06
C ASN A 245 10.01 -17.46 -24.63
N ILE A 246 9.76 -17.93 -23.40
CA ILE A 246 8.41 -18.07 -22.87
C ILE A 246 7.91 -16.69 -22.43
N LYS A 247 6.73 -16.31 -22.89
CA LYS A 247 6.01 -15.10 -22.48
C LYS A 247 4.63 -15.54 -22.01
N PRO A 248 4.39 -15.66 -20.69
CA PRO A 248 3.07 -15.98 -20.16
C PRO A 248 2.02 -14.92 -20.54
N SER A 249 0.75 -15.18 -20.25
CA SER A 249 -0.34 -14.24 -20.48
C SER A 249 -0.03 -12.85 -19.90
N GLY A 250 -0.34 -11.80 -20.67
CA GLY A 250 -0.12 -10.40 -20.28
C GLY A 250 1.34 -9.97 -20.09
N TRP A 251 2.31 -10.69 -20.66
CA TRP A 251 3.71 -10.31 -20.57
C TRP A 251 4.00 -8.92 -21.19
N ASN A 252 4.23 -7.91 -20.35
CA ASN A 252 4.54 -6.54 -20.78
C ASN A 252 5.67 -5.92 -19.92
N GLN A 253 6.92 -6.19 -20.29
CA GLN A 253 8.08 -5.88 -19.46
C GLN A 253 8.54 -4.42 -19.56
N LYS A 254 8.69 -3.75 -18.40
CA LYS A 254 9.48 -2.51 -18.24
C LYS A 254 10.51 -2.64 -17.11
N LYS A 255 11.32 -1.60 -16.91
CA LYS A 255 12.35 -1.50 -15.87
C LYS A 255 12.09 -0.29 -14.99
N TYR A 256 12.26 -0.46 -13.68
CA TYR A 256 12.11 0.58 -12.68
C TYR A 256 13.24 0.47 -11.66
N ASP A 257 14.41 0.94 -12.05
CA ASP A 257 15.60 0.92 -11.20
C ASP A 257 15.37 1.77 -9.94
N GLY A 258 15.75 1.23 -8.78
CA GLY A 258 15.53 1.88 -7.48
C GLY A 258 14.17 1.63 -6.83
N ILE A 259 13.19 1.10 -7.57
CA ILE A 259 11.88 0.68 -7.04
C ILE A 259 11.81 -0.86 -6.99
N VAL A 260 12.24 -1.52 -8.06
CA VAL A 260 12.32 -2.98 -8.14
C VAL A 260 13.66 -3.46 -7.57
N SER A 261 13.64 -4.52 -6.77
CA SER A 261 14.79 -5.03 -6.02
C SER A 261 15.95 -5.54 -6.89
N SER A 262 15.67 -5.96 -8.13
CA SER A 262 16.67 -6.47 -9.07
C SER A 262 17.46 -5.37 -9.78
N ASN A 263 18.62 -5.74 -10.35
CA ASN A 263 19.42 -4.86 -11.20
C ASN A 263 19.76 -5.57 -12.53
N PRO A 264 19.22 -5.14 -13.70
CA PRO A 264 18.23 -4.07 -13.87
C PRO A 264 16.89 -4.36 -13.18
N GLY A 265 16.12 -3.33 -12.86
CA GLY A 265 14.84 -3.36 -12.13
C GLY A 265 13.66 -3.90 -12.93
N TYR A 266 13.78 -5.11 -13.50
CA TYR A 266 12.71 -5.76 -14.26
C TYR A 266 11.49 -6.07 -13.37
N VAL A 267 10.35 -5.41 -13.66
CA VAL A 267 9.11 -5.58 -12.90
C VAL A 267 8.57 -7.00 -12.92
N TYR A 268 8.56 -7.66 -14.09
CA TYR A 268 8.06 -9.03 -14.22
C TYR A 268 9.16 -10.10 -14.26
N ASN A 269 8.80 -11.25 -13.70
CA ASN A 269 9.46 -12.53 -13.82
C ASN A 269 8.55 -13.53 -14.53
N ARG A 270 9.17 -14.54 -15.14
CA ARG A 270 8.50 -15.79 -15.46
C ARG A 270 8.39 -16.55 -14.15
N CYS A 271 7.34 -16.27 -13.40
CA CYS A 271 7.16 -16.78 -12.05
C CYS A 271 6.65 -18.21 -12.14
N HIS A 272 7.41 -19.16 -11.60
CA HIS A 272 6.99 -20.54 -11.50
C HIS A 272 5.82 -20.68 -10.53
N LEU A 273 4.83 -21.53 -10.86
CA LEU A 273 3.79 -21.91 -9.92
C LEU A 273 4.33 -22.92 -8.92
N ILE A 274 5.01 -23.96 -9.40
CA ILE A 274 5.82 -24.83 -8.56
C ILE A 274 7.27 -24.59 -8.92
N ALA A 275 8.05 -24.14 -7.93
CA ALA A 275 9.44 -23.75 -8.10
C ALA A 275 10.25 -24.81 -8.83
N HIS A 276 11.16 -24.37 -9.70
CA HIS A 276 12.07 -25.27 -10.39
C HIS A 276 12.76 -26.24 -9.41
N GLN A 277 13.25 -25.75 -8.26
CA GLN A 277 13.94 -26.60 -7.28
C GLN A 277 13.11 -27.75 -6.71
N LEU A 278 11.78 -27.71 -6.84
CA LEU A 278 10.88 -28.73 -6.32
C LEU A 278 10.56 -29.82 -7.37
N VAL A 279 10.52 -29.46 -8.66
CA VAL A 279 10.00 -30.36 -9.73
C VAL A 279 10.74 -30.31 -11.07
N GLY A 280 11.65 -29.37 -11.29
CA GLY A 280 12.47 -29.28 -12.51
C GLY A 280 11.77 -28.82 -13.79
N GLU A 281 10.47 -28.50 -13.73
CA GLU A 281 9.64 -28.24 -14.93
C GLU A 281 9.58 -26.75 -15.32
N ASP A 282 10.21 -26.43 -16.45
CA ASP A 282 10.35 -25.09 -17.02
C ASP A 282 9.39 -24.83 -18.21
N ILE A 283 8.11 -25.22 -18.06
CA ILE A 283 7.09 -25.20 -19.13
C ILE A 283 6.11 -24.03 -19.03
N LYS A 284 5.37 -23.73 -20.11
CA LYS A 284 4.43 -22.60 -20.17
C LYS A 284 3.30 -22.71 -19.14
N GLU A 285 2.83 -23.93 -18.89
CA GLU A 285 1.76 -24.26 -17.95
C GLU A 285 2.19 -24.09 -16.48
N ASN A 286 3.49 -23.97 -16.22
CA ASN A 286 4.05 -23.72 -14.89
C ASN A 286 4.47 -22.26 -14.70
N LEU A 287 4.26 -21.36 -15.67
CA LEU A 287 4.77 -20.00 -15.62
C LEU A 287 3.65 -18.96 -15.77
N ILE A 288 3.62 -18.00 -14.86
CA ILE A 288 2.78 -16.79 -14.97
C ILE A 288 3.64 -15.54 -15.10
N THR A 289 3.04 -14.45 -15.60
CA THR A 289 3.60 -13.10 -15.47
C THR A 289 3.42 -12.67 -14.03
N GLY A 290 4.45 -12.90 -13.21
CA GLY A 290 4.48 -12.50 -11.80
C GLY A 290 5.41 -11.31 -11.60
N THR A 291 5.10 -10.41 -10.69
CA THR A 291 6.03 -9.33 -10.31
C THR A 291 7.28 -9.90 -9.65
N ARG A 292 8.37 -9.12 -9.66
CA ARG A 292 9.58 -9.42 -8.88
C ARG A 292 9.24 -9.60 -7.41
N TYR A 293 8.39 -8.72 -6.87
CA TYR A 293 7.93 -8.77 -5.49
C TYR A 293 7.17 -10.07 -5.16
N LEU A 294 6.20 -10.48 -5.99
CA LEU A 294 5.52 -11.78 -5.83
C LEU A 294 6.53 -12.94 -5.86
N ASN A 295 7.38 -12.97 -6.88
CA ASN A 295 8.34 -14.04 -7.07
C ASN A 295 9.30 -14.15 -5.87
N GLU A 296 9.76 -13.03 -5.30
CA GLU A 296 10.64 -13.04 -4.13
C GLU A 296 9.88 -13.43 -2.86
N ALA A 297 8.60 -13.08 -2.75
CA ALA A 297 7.76 -13.41 -1.61
C ALA A 297 7.51 -14.91 -1.45
N MET A 298 7.51 -15.68 -2.56
CA MET A 298 7.30 -17.13 -2.55
C MET A 298 8.51 -17.92 -2.04
N ILE A 299 9.72 -17.40 -2.22
CA ILE A 299 10.99 -18.11 -1.97
C ILE A 299 11.06 -18.74 -0.58
N PRO A 300 10.68 -18.05 0.54
CA PRO A 300 10.74 -18.66 1.87
C PRO A 300 9.89 -19.93 1.98
N THR A 301 8.66 -19.91 1.47
CA THR A 301 7.75 -21.07 1.50
C THR A 301 8.27 -22.21 0.62
N GLU A 302 8.80 -21.89 -0.57
CA GLU A 302 9.39 -22.88 -1.46
C GLU A 302 10.62 -23.56 -0.82
N ASN A 303 11.47 -22.77 -0.16
CA ASN A 303 12.66 -23.29 0.53
C ASN A 303 12.28 -24.14 1.75
N GLU A 304 11.25 -23.76 2.51
CA GLU A 304 10.77 -24.55 3.65
C GLU A 304 10.31 -25.95 3.22
N VAL A 305 9.55 -26.01 2.11
CA VAL A 305 9.13 -27.29 1.51
C VAL A 305 10.32 -28.09 0.99
N ALA A 306 11.24 -27.46 0.25
CA ALA A 306 12.43 -28.12 -0.26
C ALA A 306 13.29 -28.71 0.88
N ASP A 307 13.54 -27.92 1.92
CA ASP A 307 14.28 -28.33 3.10
C ASP A 307 13.64 -29.51 3.82
N TYR A 308 12.31 -29.46 4.01
CA TYR A 308 11.57 -30.54 4.66
C TYR A 308 11.69 -31.84 3.87
N VAL A 309 11.45 -31.81 2.56
CA VAL A 309 11.55 -32.99 1.67
C VAL A 309 12.97 -33.56 1.68
N GLN A 310 13.99 -32.70 1.57
CA GLN A 310 15.39 -33.14 1.56
C GLN A 310 15.83 -33.79 2.88
N LYS A 311 15.45 -33.20 4.02
CA LYS A 311 15.85 -33.65 5.36
C LYS A 311 15.15 -34.93 5.79
N THR A 312 13.87 -35.08 5.46
CA THR A 312 13.04 -36.18 5.96
C THR A 312 12.88 -37.32 4.96
N GLY A 313 12.98 -37.04 3.66
CA GLY A 313 12.56 -37.98 2.61
C GLY A 313 11.05 -38.15 2.51
N ASN A 314 10.26 -37.40 3.30
CA ASN A 314 8.81 -37.41 3.24
C ASN A 314 8.30 -36.64 2.01
N HIS A 315 7.02 -36.84 1.72
CA HIS A 315 6.31 -36.18 0.64
C HIS A 315 5.59 -34.92 1.13
N VAL A 316 5.44 -33.94 0.23
CA VAL A 316 4.62 -32.75 0.44
C VAL A 316 3.62 -32.62 -0.70
N LEU A 317 2.33 -32.72 -0.39
CA LEU A 317 1.27 -32.29 -1.30
C LEU A 317 1.37 -30.79 -1.46
N TYR A 318 1.50 -30.32 -2.70
CA TYR A 318 1.76 -28.93 -2.99
C TYR A 318 0.92 -28.48 -4.19
N ARG A 319 -0.02 -27.56 -3.94
CA ARG A 319 -0.93 -27.03 -4.95
C ARG A 319 -0.80 -25.53 -5.03
N VAL A 320 -0.58 -25.03 -6.24
CA VAL A 320 -0.51 -23.60 -6.52
C VAL A 320 -1.57 -23.22 -7.54
N THR A 321 -2.45 -22.30 -7.14
CA THR A 321 -3.59 -21.86 -7.93
C THR A 321 -3.49 -20.36 -8.20
N PRO A 322 -3.21 -19.95 -9.45
CA PRO A 322 -3.36 -18.55 -9.87
C PRO A 322 -4.81 -18.09 -9.76
N VAL A 323 -5.01 -16.86 -9.28
CA VAL A 323 -6.34 -16.26 -9.16
C VAL A 323 -6.46 -15.08 -10.11
N TYR A 324 -7.37 -15.19 -11.07
CA TYR A 324 -7.66 -14.15 -12.06
C TYR A 324 -9.01 -13.49 -11.75
N LYS A 325 -9.09 -12.16 -11.85
CA LYS A 325 -10.34 -11.40 -11.76
C LYS A 325 -10.94 -11.25 -13.16
N GLY A 326 -12.04 -11.94 -13.42
CA GLY A 326 -12.71 -11.92 -14.73
C GLY A 326 -11.77 -12.32 -15.88
N GLU A 327 -11.71 -11.48 -16.91
CA GLU A 327 -10.92 -11.72 -18.12
C GLU A 327 -9.47 -11.22 -18.02
N ASN A 328 -9.00 -10.82 -16.83
CA ASN A 328 -7.63 -10.35 -16.65
C ASN A 328 -6.60 -11.39 -17.11
N LEU A 329 -5.59 -10.92 -17.85
CA LEU A 329 -4.47 -11.75 -18.32
C LEU A 329 -3.43 -12.01 -17.23
N LEU A 330 -3.29 -11.08 -16.27
CA LEU A 330 -2.47 -11.27 -15.07
C LEU A 330 -3.33 -11.80 -13.93
N ALA A 331 -2.77 -12.73 -13.18
CA ALA A 331 -3.36 -13.15 -11.93
C ALA A 331 -3.24 -11.98 -10.93
N SER A 332 -4.27 -11.75 -10.12
CA SER A 332 -4.21 -10.86 -8.95
C SER A 332 -3.23 -11.37 -7.88
N GLY A 333 -2.90 -12.67 -7.95
CA GLY A 333 -2.03 -13.37 -7.01
C GLY A 333 -2.12 -14.88 -7.20
N ILE A 334 -1.50 -15.61 -6.30
CA ILE A 334 -1.55 -17.08 -6.25
C ILE A 334 -1.92 -17.55 -4.86
N GLN A 335 -2.63 -18.66 -4.77
CA GLN A 335 -2.78 -19.42 -3.53
C GLN A 335 -1.77 -20.58 -3.54
N ILE A 336 -1.01 -20.75 -2.47
CA ILE A 336 -0.16 -21.91 -2.21
C ILE A 336 -0.77 -22.71 -1.06
N GLU A 337 -1.01 -24.00 -1.30
CA GLU A 337 -1.40 -24.99 -0.30
C GLU A 337 -0.29 -26.04 -0.19
N ALA A 338 0.20 -26.32 1.03
CA ALA A 338 1.21 -27.33 1.28
C ALA A 338 0.85 -28.22 2.49
N TYR A 339 1.06 -29.53 2.37
CA TYR A 339 0.78 -30.50 3.42
C TYR A 339 1.79 -31.64 3.40
N SER A 340 2.54 -31.82 4.48
CA SER A 340 3.43 -32.98 4.64
C SER A 340 2.64 -34.26 4.90
N VAL A 341 2.84 -35.28 4.06
CA VAL A 341 1.96 -36.46 3.99
C VAL A 341 2.19 -37.43 5.16
N GLU A 342 3.42 -37.89 5.34
CA GLU A 342 3.74 -38.99 6.27
C GLU A 342 3.53 -38.62 7.74
N ASP A 343 3.81 -37.36 8.09
CA ASP A 343 3.67 -36.85 9.46
C ASP A 343 2.33 -36.16 9.71
N LYS A 344 1.44 -36.16 8.70
CA LYS A 344 0.09 -35.60 8.73
C LYS A 344 0.02 -34.09 8.94
N GLY A 345 0.94 -33.36 8.32
CA GLY A 345 1.00 -31.89 8.38
C GLY A 345 1.70 -31.36 9.63
N LYS A 346 2.50 -32.18 10.32
CA LYS A 346 3.26 -31.73 11.50
C LYS A 346 4.46 -30.87 11.09
N GLY A 347 5.12 -31.21 9.99
CA GLY A 347 6.24 -30.48 9.43
C GLY A 347 5.79 -29.32 8.53
N ILE A 348 4.88 -29.58 7.59
CA ILE A 348 4.36 -28.57 6.67
C ILE A 348 2.83 -28.56 6.70
N LEU A 349 2.26 -27.42 7.07
CA LEU A 349 0.83 -27.14 7.00
C LEU A 349 0.66 -25.68 6.63
N GLU A 350 0.40 -25.43 5.34
CA GLU A 350 0.37 -24.07 4.81
C GLU A 350 -0.83 -23.87 3.89
N ASN A 351 -1.46 -22.70 4.02
CA ASN A 351 -2.43 -22.19 3.07
C ASN A 351 -2.35 -20.66 3.04
N ARG A 352 -1.72 -20.12 2.00
CA ARG A 352 -1.38 -18.70 1.92
C ARG A 352 -1.65 -18.13 0.53
N TYR A 353 -2.17 -16.92 0.49
CA TYR A 353 -2.31 -16.13 -0.72
C TYR A 353 -1.15 -15.15 -0.85
N PHE A 354 -0.53 -15.07 -2.02
CA PHE A 354 0.55 -14.14 -2.36
C PHE A 354 0.07 -13.16 -3.42
N TYR A 355 0.24 -11.87 -3.16
CA TYR A 355 -0.26 -10.80 -4.04
C TYR A 355 0.67 -10.61 -5.25
N ASN A 356 0.10 -10.52 -6.45
CA ASN A 356 0.84 -10.19 -7.68
C ASN A 356 0.93 -8.66 -7.87
N VAL A 357 1.55 -7.98 -6.89
CA VAL A 357 1.72 -6.53 -6.85
C VAL A 357 3.19 -6.16 -6.92
N GLN A 358 3.51 -4.91 -7.25
CA GLN A 358 4.85 -4.37 -7.08
C GLN A 358 4.71 -2.99 -6.44
N PRO A 359 5.12 -2.79 -5.17
CA PRO A 359 5.05 -1.48 -4.55
C PRO A 359 5.72 -0.41 -5.41
N GLY A 360 5.05 0.73 -5.61
CA GLY A 360 5.52 1.86 -6.43
C GLY A 360 5.12 1.77 -7.90
N ILE A 361 4.48 0.68 -8.33
CA ILE A 361 4.12 0.40 -9.73
C ILE A 361 2.64 0.08 -9.83
N GLU A 362 1.93 0.82 -10.69
CA GLU A 362 0.54 0.55 -11.07
C GLU A 362 0.53 -0.49 -12.19
N ILE A 363 -0.38 -1.48 -12.07
CA ILE A 363 -0.48 -2.61 -13.00
C ILE A 363 -1.90 -2.68 -13.56
N ASN A 364 -2.01 -2.56 -14.88
CA ASN A 364 -3.23 -2.93 -15.58
C ASN A 364 -3.28 -4.46 -15.71
N TYR A 365 -3.98 -5.14 -14.81
CA TYR A 365 -4.10 -6.61 -14.80
C TYR A 365 -4.76 -7.19 -16.06
N ASN A 366 -5.51 -6.41 -16.82
CA ASN A 366 -6.12 -6.85 -18.06
C ASN A 366 -5.08 -7.04 -19.18
N SER A 367 -4.06 -6.20 -19.25
CA SER A 367 -3.05 -6.22 -20.34
C SER A 367 -1.63 -6.54 -19.87
N GLY A 368 -1.35 -6.39 -18.57
CA GLY A 368 -0.03 -6.39 -17.98
C GLY A 368 0.74 -5.07 -18.13
N GLU A 369 0.17 -4.06 -18.79
CA GLU A 369 0.77 -2.72 -18.85
C GLU A 369 1.04 -2.17 -17.44
N ASN A 370 2.13 -1.44 -17.32
CA ASN A 370 2.59 -0.90 -16.04
C ASN A 370 3.18 0.49 -16.20
N SER A 371 3.07 1.27 -15.13
CA SER A 371 3.57 2.64 -14.97
C SER A 371 4.12 2.86 -13.57
N CYS A 372 5.07 3.77 -13.43
CA CYS A 372 5.48 4.23 -12.11
C CYS A 372 4.30 4.97 -11.49
N ALA A 373 3.82 4.51 -10.34
CA ALA A 373 2.70 5.12 -9.63
C ALA A 373 3.20 6.14 -8.61
N ASP A 374 4.28 5.79 -7.90
CA ASP A 374 4.90 6.68 -6.94
C ASP A 374 5.79 7.72 -7.64
N THR A 375 5.18 8.86 -7.95
CA THR A 375 5.89 10.06 -8.44
C THR A 375 6.32 10.98 -7.30
N THR A 376 6.01 10.62 -6.05
CA THR A 376 6.21 11.48 -4.87
C THR A 376 7.63 11.35 -4.32
N PHE A 377 8.20 10.14 -4.30
CA PHE A 377 9.52 9.87 -3.71
C PHE A 377 10.69 10.66 -4.35
N GLN A 378 10.52 11.16 -5.58
CA GLN A 378 11.56 11.88 -6.31
C GLN A 378 11.55 13.41 -6.09
N LYS A 379 10.60 13.96 -5.32
CA LYS A 379 10.48 15.41 -5.13
C LYS A 379 11.19 15.90 -3.87
N GLU A 380 12.07 16.90 -4.02
CA GLU A 380 12.90 17.39 -2.90
C GLU A 380 12.12 18.14 -1.80
N LYS A 381 10.92 18.67 -2.10
CA LYS A 381 10.15 19.55 -1.19
C LYS A 381 8.93 18.90 -0.53
N ILE A 382 8.81 17.57 -0.57
CA ILE A 382 7.71 16.86 0.10
C ILE A 382 8.09 16.50 1.55
N LEU A 383 7.07 16.45 2.40
CA LEU A 383 7.16 15.97 3.77
C LEU A 383 7.39 14.46 3.72
N LYS A 384 8.65 14.08 3.87
CA LYS A 384 9.08 12.68 3.91
C LYS A 384 8.34 11.92 4.99
N PHE A 385 8.08 10.64 4.78
CA PHE A 385 7.44 9.78 5.78
C PHE A 385 8.22 9.76 7.11
N VAL A 386 9.48 9.33 7.06
CA VAL A 386 10.43 9.34 8.19
C VAL A 386 11.80 9.77 7.69
N THR A 387 12.45 10.70 8.39
CA THR A 387 13.82 11.14 8.11
C THR A 387 14.84 10.33 8.91
N VAL A 388 16.05 10.22 8.36
CA VAL A 388 17.19 9.58 9.04
C VAL A 388 17.66 10.45 10.20
N ASP A 389 17.70 11.78 10.01
CA ASP A 389 17.95 12.73 11.09
C ASP A 389 16.69 12.95 11.92
N SER A 390 16.77 12.63 13.22
CA SER A 390 15.70 12.83 14.19
C SER A 390 15.32 14.30 14.44
N GLY A 391 16.13 15.26 13.95
CA GLY A 391 15.86 16.69 14.04
C GLY A 391 15.03 17.28 12.90
N GLU A 392 14.84 16.55 11.80
CA GLU A 392 14.03 17.00 10.67
C GLU A 392 12.53 16.79 10.92
N LYS A 393 11.70 17.70 10.40
CA LYS A 393 10.24 17.60 10.48
C LYS A 393 9.75 16.65 9.38
N ASP A 394 9.56 15.39 9.74
CA ASP A 394 8.94 14.37 8.88
C ASP A 394 7.44 14.20 9.20
N LEU A 395 6.73 13.40 8.39
CA LEU A 395 5.29 13.17 8.53
C LEU A 395 4.95 12.56 9.90
N VAL A 396 5.73 11.57 10.33
CA VAL A 396 5.47 10.89 11.60
C VAL A 396 5.71 11.83 12.78
N HIS A 397 6.77 12.64 12.76
CA HIS A 397 7.06 13.67 13.76
C HIS A 397 5.91 14.67 13.87
N GLU A 398 5.47 15.23 12.74
CA GLU A 398 4.41 16.22 12.72
C GLU A 398 3.05 15.63 13.10
N MET A 399 2.73 14.40 12.68
CA MET A 399 1.54 13.68 13.13
C MET A 399 1.58 13.47 14.65
N ASN A 400 2.66 12.91 15.18
CA ASN A 400 2.84 12.63 16.61
C ASN A 400 2.66 13.89 17.46
N LYS A 401 3.25 15.01 17.02
CA LYS A 401 3.06 16.32 17.67
C LYS A 401 1.58 16.71 17.79
N GLN A 402 0.76 16.43 16.78
CA GLN A 402 -0.68 16.71 16.84
C GLN A 402 -1.42 15.69 17.70
N LEU A 403 -1.08 14.40 17.62
CA LEU A 403 -1.66 13.37 18.49
C LEU A 403 -1.39 13.68 19.99
N ASP A 404 -0.21 14.20 20.32
CA ASP A 404 0.15 14.67 21.67
C ASP A 404 -0.78 15.78 22.18
N ILE A 405 -1.16 16.73 21.32
CA ILE A 405 -2.09 17.80 21.65
C ILE A 405 -3.50 17.22 21.81
N LEU A 406 -3.92 16.36 20.87
CA LEU A 406 -5.25 15.78 20.83
C LEU A 406 -5.55 14.93 22.07
N PHE A 407 -4.58 14.12 22.51
CA PHE A 407 -4.71 13.15 23.60
C PHE A 407 -3.95 13.55 24.88
N LYS A 408 -3.69 14.86 25.06
CA LYS A 408 -2.93 15.41 26.20
C LYS A 408 -3.42 14.93 27.57
N ASP A 409 -4.73 14.74 27.74
CA ASP A 409 -5.32 14.29 29.01
C ASP A 409 -5.14 12.78 29.21
N GLN A 410 -5.27 11.99 28.14
CA GLN A 410 -5.05 10.54 28.18
C GLN A 410 -3.58 10.21 28.47
N LYS A 411 -2.64 10.96 27.88
CA LYS A 411 -1.18 10.84 28.12
C LYS A 411 -0.78 10.92 29.60
N LYS A 412 -1.48 11.72 30.40
CA LYS A 412 -1.16 11.96 31.83
C LYS A 412 -1.67 10.86 32.77
N SER A 413 -2.46 9.90 32.28
CA SER A 413 -3.00 8.82 33.10
C SER A 413 -1.90 7.86 33.57
N LYS A 414 -1.87 7.53 34.87
CA LYS A 414 -0.83 6.69 35.52
C LYS A 414 -0.87 5.19 35.16
N LYS A 415 -1.83 4.74 34.36
CA LYS A 415 -1.89 3.35 33.84
C LYS A 415 -1.32 3.31 32.43
N THR A 416 -0.74 2.19 32.01
CA THR A 416 -0.38 1.91 30.61
C THR A 416 -1.64 2.03 29.75
N ASN A 417 -1.85 3.21 29.18
CA ASN A 417 -3.01 3.54 28.36
C ASN A 417 -2.72 3.24 26.88
N ASP A 418 -3.78 3.15 26.07
CA ASP A 418 -3.65 2.81 24.66
C ASP A 418 -2.83 3.82 23.86
N TYR A 419 -2.78 5.09 24.30
CA TYR A 419 -1.95 6.11 23.68
C TYR A 419 -0.46 5.78 23.87
N ASN A 420 -0.01 5.43 25.08
CA ASN A 420 1.38 5.04 25.32
C ASN A 420 1.76 3.76 24.54
N ARG A 421 0.82 2.83 24.37
CA ARG A 421 1.01 1.63 23.54
C ARG A 421 1.14 1.97 22.05
N MET A 422 0.30 2.88 21.56
CA MET A 422 0.37 3.40 20.19
C MET A 422 1.72 4.06 19.93
N MET A 423 2.14 5.00 20.79
CA MET A 423 3.42 5.70 20.64
C MET A 423 4.62 4.74 20.70
N SER A 424 4.59 3.74 21.60
CA SER A 424 5.65 2.73 21.67
C SER A 424 5.75 1.89 20.39
N ALA A 425 4.61 1.53 19.80
CA ALA A 425 4.58 0.80 18.52
C ALA A 425 5.07 1.67 17.36
N ILE A 426 4.71 2.96 17.34
CA ILE A 426 5.21 3.94 16.36
C ILE A 426 6.74 4.04 16.47
N ASP A 427 7.28 4.19 17.68
CA ASP A 427 8.73 4.30 17.91
C ASP A 427 9.48 3.04 17.45
N GLU A 428 8.91 1.85 17.68
CA GLU A 428 9.48 0.61 17.17
C GLU A 428 9.51 0.58 15.64
N ASN A 429 8.42 1.01 14.99
CA ASN A 429 8.34 1.09 13.54
C ASN A 429 9.36 2.09 12.96
N ILE A 430 9.49 3.28 13.55
CA ILE A 430 10.49 4.29 13.16
C ILE A 430 11.91 3.72 13.25
N ARG A 431 12.24 2.98 14.32
CA ARG A 431 13.56 2.35 14.46
C ARG A 431 13.83 1.37 13.31
N LYS A 432 12.81 0.63 12.85
CA LYS A 432 12.95 -0.27 11.69
C LYS A 432 13.19 0.52 10.39
N VAL A 433 12.43 1.59 10.15
CA VAL A 433 12.61 2.47 8.97
C VAL A 433 14.02 3.07 8.92
N ARG A 434 14.52 3.58 10.05
CA ARG A 434 15.87 4.19 10.13
C ARG A 434 17.00 3.19 9.94
N ASN A 435 16.73 1.90 10.12
CA ASN A 435 17.70 0.83 9.87
C ASN A 435 17.69 0.30 8.42
N VAL A 436 16.76 0.74 7.58
CA VAL A 436 16.73 0.37 6.16
C VAL A 436 17.98 0.89 5.45
N GLY A 437 18.71 -0.01 4.78
CA GLY A 437 19.95 0.29 4.07
C GLY A 437 21.21 -0.03 4.88
N ASN A 438 21.09 -0.24 6.19
CA ASN A 438 22.23 -0.59 7.05
C ASN A 438 22.71 -2.04 6.87
N LYS A 439 21.97 -2.88 6.14
CA LYS A 439 22.34 -4.29 5.90
C LYS A 439 22.75 -4.56 4.46
N GLY A 440 23.07 -3.51 3.69
CA GLY A 440 23.52 -3.64 2.30
C GLY A 440 22.40 -3.99 1.32
N GLU A 441 21.14 -3.69 1.64
CA GLU A 441 20.01 -3.90 0.74
C GLU A 441 20.15 -3.06 -0.55
N THR A 442 19.73 -3.63 -1.69
CA THR A 442 19.63 -2.87 -2.96
C THR A 442 18.64 -1.72 -2.83
N ALA A 443 18.76 -0.67 -3.66
CA ALA A 443 17.87 0.48 -3.61
C ALA A 443 16.38 0.10 -3.71
N GLY A 444 16.01 -0.83 -4.61
CA GLY A 444 14.63 -1.31 -4.70
C GLY A 444 14.18 -2.12 -3.48
N LYS A 445 15.07 -2.89 -2.85
CA LYS A 445 14.73 -3.58 -1.59
C LYS A 445 14.55 -2.59 -0.44
N GLN A 446 15.35 -1.53 -0.39
CA GLN A 446 15.14 -0.43 0.56
C GLN A 446 13.80 0.27 0.32
N TYR A 447 13.44 0.52 -0.94
CA TYR A 447 12.15 1.10 -1.31
C TYR A 447 10.99 0.24 -0.79
N ILE A 448 10.97 -1.06 -1.13
CA ILE A 448 9.94 -2.01 -0.68
C ILE A 448 9.82 -2.02 0.85
N LEU A 449 10.94 -2.13 1.58
CA LEU A 449 10.92 -2.13 3.05
C LEU A 449 10.34 -0.83 3.63
N ARG A 450 10.61 0.33 3.02
CA ARG A 450 10.02 1.60 3.45
C ARG A 450 8.50 1.62 3.25
N ARG A 451 8.01 1.11 2.11
CA ARG A 451 6.57 0.95 1.84
C ARG A 451 5.90 0.06 2.88
N GLU A 452 6.53 -1.06 3.23
CA GLU A 452 6.01 -1.96 4.29
C GLU A 452 5.83 -1.20 5.62
N TYR A 453 6.82 -0.40 6.01
CA TYR A 453 6.74 0.37 7.26
C TYR A 453 5.75 1.55 7.21
N GLU A 454 5.47 2.13 6.05
CA GLU A 454 4.39 3.11 5.85
C GLU A 454 3.04 2.45 6.14
N TYR A 455 2.79 1.26 5.60
CA TYR A 455 1.60 0.46 5.89
C TYR A 455 1.52 0.03 7.36
N GLU A 456 2.62 -0.38 7.98
CA GLU A 456 2.63 -0.74 9.41
C GLU A 456 2.31 0.48 10.30
N TYR A 457 2.76 1.67 9.95
CA TYR A 457 2.37 2.90 10.65
C TYR A 457 0.87 3.17 10.53
N TYR A 458 0.32 3.05 9.33
CA TYR A 458 -1.13 3.13 9.11
C TYR A 458 -1.90 2.08 9.94
N LYS A 459 -1.43 0.83 10.00
CA LYS A 459 -2.06 -0.23 10.81
C LYS A 459 -2.03 0.10 12.30
N ILE A 460 -0.93 0.68 12.79
CA ILE A 460 -0.83 1.17 14.18
C ILE A 460 -1.89 2.25 14.43
N LEU A 461 -2.01 3.25 13.55
CA LEU A 461 -3.02 4.30 13.69
C LEU A 461 -4.44 3.72 13.64
N ARG A 462 -4.77 2.90 12.64
CA ARG A 462 -6.08 2.24 12.50
C ARG A 462 -6.43 1.40 13.73
N LYS A 463 -5.45 0.76 14.37
CA LYS A 463 -5.67 -0.07 15.56
C LYS A 463 -6.02 0.74 16.80
N TYR A 464 -5.28 1.82 17.07
CA TYR A 464 -5.38 2.52 18.36
C TYR A 464 -6.24 3.78 18.29
N LEU A 465 -6.14 4.54 17.20
CA LEU A 465 -6.72 5.87 17.10
C LEU A 465 -8.25 5.90 17.23
N PRO A 466 -9.03 4.95 16.67
CA PRO A 466 -10.48 4.95 16.82
C PRO A 466 -10.92 4.88 18.29
N SER A 467 -10.30 3.99 19.08
CA SER A 467 -10.58 3.86 20.52
C SER A 467 -10.19 5.13 21.29
N LEU A 468 -9.04 5.71 20.97
CA LEU A 468 -8.57 6.96 21.59
C LEU A 468 -9.51 8.13 21.29
N LEU A 469 -10.00 8.24 20.05
CA LEU A 469 -10.98 9.23 19.63
C LEU A 469 -12.34 9.01 20.30
N GLU A 470 -12.83 7.78 20.40
CA GLU A 470 -14.10 7.47 21.10
C GLU A 470 -14.07 7.86 22.58
N GLN A 471 -12.90 7.85 23.22
CA GLN A 471 -12.72 8.32 24.60
C GLN A 471 -12.70 9.85 24.72
N GLU A 472 -12.56 10.57 23.61
CA GLU A 472 -12.62 12.03 23.59
C GLU A 472 -14.06 12.55 23.51
N GLN A 473 -14.45 13.37 24.49
CA GLN A 473 -15.82 13.87 24.61
C GLN A 473 -16.26 14.66 23.35
N PHE A 474 -15.36 15.44 22.75
CA PHE A 474 -15.70 16.21 21.55
C PHE A 474 -16.06 15.31 20.36
N PHE A 475 -15.42 14.14 20.25
CA PHE A 475 -15.59 13.23 19.13
C PHE A 475 -16.78 12.29 19.37
N SER A 476 -16.85 11.68 20.56
CA SER A 476 -17.97 10.81 20.95
C SER A 476 -19.32 11.54 20.95
N ASN A 477 -19.39 12.80 21.34
CA ASN A 477 -20.65 13.56 21.24
C ASN A 477 -21.19 13.69 19.81
N VAL A 478 -20.36 13.44 18.79
CA VAL A 478 -20.72 13.58 17.37
C VAL A 478 -20.90 12.24 16.68
N PHE A 479 -20.06 11.26 17.01
CA PHE A 479 -19.96 9.98 16.31
C PHE A 479 -20.18 8.77 17.22
N ARG A 480 -20.64 8.93 18.47
CA ARG A 480 -20.98 7.78 19.30
C ARG A 480 -22.26 7.12 18.77
N ASP A 481 -22.20 5.79 18.71
CA ASP A 481 -23.35 4.92 18.45
C ASP A 481 -24.40 4.99 19.55
#